data_AF-A0A964U503-F1
#
_entry.id   AF-A0A964U503-F1
#
_cell.length_a   1.000
_cell.length_b   1.000
_cell.length_c   1.000
_cell.angle_alpha   90.00
_cell.angle_beta   90.00
_cell.angle_gamma   90.00
#
_symmetry.space_group_name_H-M   'P 1'
#
loop_
_entity.id
_entity.type
_entity.pdbx_description
1 polymer ?
#
loop_
_entity_poly.entity_id
_entity_poly.type
_entity_poly.pdbx_seq_one_letter_code
_entity_poly.pdbx_strand_id
1 'polypeptide(L)' 'MVEHVYNPETEVFEQLEAAAVEVARLRRKLEGLTDEQDRAVVKRQLSETETRIEALQRRLRQ' A
#
# COMPACT_ATOMS: atom_id res chain seq x y z
N MET A 1 20.11 -19.77 -19.25
CA MET A 1 20.06 -19.13 -17.92
C MET A 1 19.39 -17.80 -18.14
N VAL A 2 18.17 -17.61 -17.65
CA VAL A 2 17.48 -16.32 -17.78
C VAL A 2 18.08 -15.43 -16.70
N GLU A 3 18.90 -14.48 -17.10
CA GLU A 3 19.40 -13.42 -16.24
C GLU A 3 18.17 -12.66 -15.72
N HIS A 4 17.86 -12.80 -14.43
CA HIS A 4 16.91 -11.91 -13.76
C HIS A 4 17.54 -10.52 -13.80
N VAL A 5 17.21 -9.75 -14.83
CA VAL A 5 17.59 -8.34 -14.90
C VAL A 5 16.91 -7.67 -13.73
N TYR A 6 17.68 -7.37 -12.67
CA TYR A 6 17.19 -6.64 -11.53
C TYR A 6 16.77 -5.25 -12.01
N ASN A 7 15.47 -5.02 -12.13
CA ASN A 7 14.92 -3.72 -12.41
C ASN A 7 14.32 -3.15 -11.11
N PRO A 8 15.01 -2.21 -10.45
CA PRO A 8 14.53 -1.61 -9.20
C PRO A 8 13.21 -0.83 -9.40
N GLU A 9 12.91 -0.37 -10.62
CA GLU A 9 11.62 0.27 -10.91
C GLU A 9 10.49 -0.76 -10.89
N THR A 10 10.70 -1.94 -11.46
CA THR A 10 9.72 -3.05 -11.42
C THR A 10 9.39 -3.44 -9.99
N GLU A 11 10.38 -3.53 -9.10
CA GLU A 11 10.17 -3.83 -7.69
C GLU A 11 9.33 -2.74 -6.98
N VAL A 12 9.53 -1.46 -7.33
CA VAL A 12 8.76 -0.34 -6.79
C VAL A 12 7.32 -0.35 -7.33
N PHE A 13 7.12 -0.71 -8.60
CA PHE A 13 5.78 -0.88 -9.18
C PHE A 13 5.00 -2.02 -8.52
N GLU A 14 5.63 -3.19 -8.32
CA GLU A 14 5.00 -4.31 -7.61
C GLU A 14 4.59 -3.92 -6.18
N GLN A 15 5.44 -3.17 -5.48
CA GLN A 15 5.12 -2.66 -4.16
C GLN A 15 3.98 -1.64 -4.16
N LEU A 16 3.89 -0.79 -5.19
CA LEU A 16 2.78 0.14 -5.35
C LEU A 16 1.46 -0.57 -5.62
N GLU A 17 1.46 -1.58 -6.49
CA GLU A 17 0.27 -2.40 -6.76
C GLU A 17 -0.21 -3.12 -5.50
N ALA A 18 0.71 -3.76 -4.77
CA ALA A 18 0.39 -4.43 -3.51
C ALA A 18 -0.20 -3.46 -2.48
N ALA A 19 0.39 -2.26 -2.33
CA ALA A 19 -0.11 -1.25 -1.41
C ALA A 19 -1.49 -0.71 -1.83
N ALA A 20 -1.75 -0.54 -3.13
CA ALA A 20 -3.06 -0.11 -3.64
C ALA A 20 -4.16 -1.15 -3.36
N VAL A 21 -3.85 -2.45 -3.52
CA VAL A 21 -4.77 -3.54 -3.15
C VAL A 21 -5.07 -3.51 -1.66
N GLU A 22 -4.07 -3.29 -0.81
CA GLU A 22 -4.26 -3.20 0.64
C GLU A 22 -5.10 -1.99 1.03
N VAL A 23 -4.91 -0.82 0.41
CA VAL A 23 -5.79 0.34 0.61
C VAL A 23 -7.25 0.01 0.28
N ALA A 24 -7.51 -0.63 -0.86
CA ALA A 24 -8.86 -1.03 -1.25
C ALA A 24 -9.47 -2.06 -0.28
N ARG A 25 -8.64 -2.94 0.28
CA ARG A 25 -9.06 -3.90 1.32
C ARG A 25 -9.39 -3.20 2.64
N LEU A 26 -8.54 -2.30 3.12
CA LEU A 26 -8.73 -1.57 4.38
C LEU A 26 -9.95 -0.65 4.33
N ARG A 27 -10.21 -0.01 3.18
CA ARG A 27 -11.43 0.79 2.96
C ARG A 27 -12.70 -0.07 3.03
N ARG A 28 -12.73 -1.22 2.34
CA ARG A 28 -13.85 -2.17 2.45
C ARG A 28 -14.03 -2.70 3.88
N LYS A 29 -12.93 -2.94 4.60
CA LYS A 29 -12.99 -3.35 6.01
C LYS A 29 -13.63 -2.27 6.88
N LEU A 30 -13.30 -0.99 6.66
CA LEU A 30 -13.90 0.12 7.41
C LEU A 30 -15.41 0.27 7.22
N GLU A 31 -15.94 -0.06 6.05
CA GLU A 31 -17.38 -0.01 5.77
C GLU A 31 -18.16 -1.00 6.63
N GLY A 32 -17.56 -2.15 6.96
CA GLY A 32 -18.20 -3.19 7.76
C GLY A 32 -17.95 -3.11 9.27
N LEU A 33 -17.10 -2.19 9.75
CA LEU A 33 -16.75 -2.08 11.16
C LEU A 33 -17.73 -1.16 11.91
N THR A 34 -18.33 -1.69 12.97
CA THR A 34 -19.21 -0.94 13.88
C THR A 34 -18.50 -0.49 15.15
N ASP A 35 -17.42 -1.19 15.55
CA ASP A 35 -16.64 -0.86 16.74
C ASP A 35 -15.68 0.31 16.47
N GLU A 36 -15.68 1.31 17.36
CA GLU A 36 -14.89 2.53 17.17
C GLU A 36 -13.38 2.31 17.34
N GLN A 37 -12.99 1.38 18.23
CA GLN A 37 -11.60 1.07 18.49
C GLN A 37 -10.98 0.33 17.30
N ASP A 38 -11.68 -0.66 16.75
CA ASP A 38 -11.28 -1.36 15.53
C ASP A 38 -11.23 -0.41 14.33
N ARG A 39 -12.19 0.52 14.22
CA ARG A 39 -12.16 1.56 13.17
C ARG A 39 -10.94 2.45 13.31
N ALA A 40 -10.55 2.84 14.52
CA ALA A 40 -9.37 3.66 14.75
C ALA A 40 -8.08 2.92 14.33
N VAL A 41 -7.98 1.63 14.66
CA VAL A 41 -6.84 0.78 14.24
C VAL A 41 -6.77 0.68 12.72
N VAL A 42 -7.89 0.38 12.05
CA VAL A 42 -7.90 0.22 10.58
C VAL A 42 -7.66 1.56 9.88
N LYS A 43 -8.17 2.69 10.40
CA LYS A 43 -7.84 4.03 9.90
C LYS A 43 -6.35 4.35 10.00
N ARG A 44 -5.71 3.95 11.09
CA ARG A 44 -4.26 4.10 11.25
C ARG A 44 -3.50 3.28 10.21
N GLN A 45 -3.86 2.01 10.03
CA GLN A 45 -3.26 1.15 9.01
C GLN A 45 -3.45 1.70 7.59
N LEU A 46 -4.63 2.27 7.31
CA LEU A 46 -4.91 2.92 6.03
C LEU A 46 -3.97 4.11 5.80
N SER A 47 -3.85 5.00 6.78
CA SER A 47 -2.96 6.17 6.71
C SER A 47 -1.48 5.79 6.53
N GLU A 48 -1.02 4.77 7.26
CA GLU A 48 0.35 4.24 7.12
C GLU A 48 0.58 3.66 5.72
N THR A 49 -0.40 2.97 5.14
CA THR A 49 -0.31 2.40 3.79
C THR A 49 -0.34 3.48 2.71
N GLU A 50 -1.19 4.50 2.86
CA GLU A 50 -1.23 5.67 1.95
C GLU A 50 0.10 6.45 2.00
N THR A 51 0.68 6.63 3.19
CA THR A 51 2.01 7.24 3.35
C THR A 51 3.11 6.43 2.65
N ARG A 52 3.04 5.09 2.72
CA ARG A 52 3.98 4.22 1.99
C ARG A 52 3.85 4.38 0.48
N ILE A 53 2.63 4.48 -0.05
CA ILE A 53 2.40 4.73 -1.48
C ILE A 53 3.05 6.06 -1.90
N GLU A 54 2.85 7.13 -1.13
CA GLU A 54 3.48 8.42 -1.43
C GLU A 54 5.00 8.32 -1.47
N ALA A 55 5.61 7.62 -0.51
CA ALA A 55 7.06 7.44 -0.46
C ALA A 55 7.58 6.67 -1.69
N LEU A 56 6.90 5.59 -2.08
CA LEU A 56 7.23 4.80 -3.27
C LEU A 56 7.06 5.63 -4.56
N GLN A 57 5.99 6.42 -4.65
CA GLN A 57 5.77 7.33 -5.79
C GLN A 57 6.85 8.42 -5.88
N ARG A 58 7.32 8.95 -4.74
CA ARG A 58 8.43 9.91 -4.72
C ARG A 58 9.73 9.27 -5.21
N ARG A 59 9.98 8.00 -4.87
CA ARG A 59 11.16 7.24 -5.31
C ARG A 59 11.18 7.02 -6.83
N LEU A 60 10.03 6.87 -7.49
CA LEU A 60 9.96 6.77 -8.96
C LEU A 60 10.18 8.09 -9.70
N ARG A 61 10.10 9.24 -9.01
CA ARG A 61 10.28 10.57 -9.61
C ARG A 61 11.71 11.12 -9.47
N GLN A 62 12.57 10.41 -8.74
CA GLN A 62 13.99 10.74 -8.54
C GLN A 62 14.85 9.91 -9.47
#